data_AF-A0A2V5XC14-F1
#
_entry.id   AF-A0A2V5XC14-F1
#
_cell.length_a   1.000
_cell.length_b   1.000
_cell.length_c   1.000
_cell.angle_alpha   90.00
_cell.angle_beta   90.00
_cell.angle_gamma   90.00
#
_symmetry.space_group_name_H-M   'P 1'
#
loop_
_entity.id
_entity.type
_entity.pdbx_description
1 polymer ?
#
loop_
_entity_poly.entity_id
_entity_poly.type
_entity_poly.pdbx_seq_one_letter_code
_entity_poly.pdbx_strand_id
1 'polypeptide(L)'
;MERIFGSYAFIEGWAHYCEKLMIDEGYGTVANPSEADAKRAAKYRLAQADEAMLRLCRLCVAIRMHTQKMSVEEATRFFRENCYYEEKPARAEAMRGTFDPGYLNYTLGKLQILKLRDDYQAQEGANFSAQKFHNELLNHGMPPIRLLRELMLKEKSKWDEVL
;
A
#
# COMPACT_ATOMS: atom_id res chain seq x y z
N MET A 1 14.23 -22.25 0.62
CA MET A 1 14.72 -21.03 1.33
C MET A 1 13.71 -19.88 1.25
N GLU A 2 12.94 -19.72 0.17
CA GLU A 2 11.99 -18.61 -0.03
C GLU A 2 10.78 -18.58 0.93
N ARG A 3 10.51 -19.65 1.69
CA ARG A 3 9.41 -19.70 2.67
C ARG A 3 9.76 -19.12 4.06
N ILE A 4 11.02 -18.73 4.29
CA ILE A 4 11.52 -18.36 5.63
C ILE A 4 11.81 -16.85 5.75
N PHE A 5 12.15 -16.17 4.64
CA PHE A 5 12.48 -14.74 4.64
C PHE A 5 11.49 -13.96 3.78
N GLY A 6 10.56 -13.26 4.42
CA GLY A 6 9.54 -12.45 3.74
C GLY A 6 9.92 -10.98 3.63
N SER A 7 9.62 -10.37 2.49
CA SER A 7 9.78 -8.92 2.31
C SER A 7 8.67 -8.19 3.06
N TYR A 8 9.05 -7.29 3.97
CA TYR A 8 8.09 -6.45 4.70
C TYR A 8 7.24 -5.59 3.73
N ALA A 9 7.87 -5.09 2.66
CA ALA A 9 7.20 -4.35 1.60
C ALA A 9 6.18 -5.20 0.85
N PHE A 10 6.50 -6.47 0.55
CA PHE A 10 5.52 -7.36 -0.07
C PHE A 10 4.34 -7.63 0.87
N ILE A 11 4.61 -8.06 2.10
CA ILE A 11 3.58 -8.51 3.03
C ILE A 11 2.58 -7.40 3.33
N GLU A 12 3.07 -6.24 3.78
CA GLU A 12 2.19 -5.13 4.13
C GLU A 12 1.67 -4.38 2.90
N GLY A 13 2.49 -4.29 1.85
CA GLY A 13 2.08 -3.71 0.59
C GLY A 13 0.93 -4.48 -0.05
N TRP A 14 0.96 -5.81 0.00
CA TRP A 14 -0.12 -6.67 -0.48
C TRP A 14 -1.40 -6.47 0.33
N ALA A 15 -1.31 -6.49 1.66
CA ALA A 15 -2.46 -6.22 2.53
C ALA A 15 -3.08 -4.84 2.21
N HIS A 16 -2.25 -3.81 2.13
CA HIS A 16 -2.71 -2.45 1.85
C HIS A 16 -3.21 -2.24 0.41
N TYR A 17 -2.68 -2.99 -0.55
CA TYR A 17 -3.18 -3.07 -1.92
C TYR A 17 -4.57 -3.72 -1.97
N CYS A 18 -4.77 -4.83 -1.27
CA CYS A 18 -6.05 -5.56 -1.20
C CYS A 18 -7.18 -4.70 -0.64
N GLU A 19 -6.91 -3.89 0.38
CA GLU A 19 -7.89 -2.95 0.94
C GLU A 19 -8.44 -2.01 -0.16
N LYS A 20 -7.55 -1.44 -0.98
CA LYS A 20 -7.95 -0.58 -2.11
C LYS A 20 -8.66 -1.38 -3.19
N LEU A 21 -8.11 -2.54 -3.56
CA LEU A 21 -8.66 -3.42 -4.58
C LEU A 21 -10.12 -3.77 -4.30
N MET A 22 -10.43 -4.20 -3.08
CA MET A 22 -11.80 -4.58 -2.71
C MET A 22 -12.80 -3.43 -2.96
N ILE A 23 -12.44 -2.21 -2.56
CA ILE A 23 -13.28 -1.03 -2.72
C ILE A 23 -13.40 -0.60 -4.19
N ASP A 24 -12.38 -0.83 -5.01
CA ASP A 24 -12.41 -0.53 -6.44
C ASP A 24 -13.20 -1.57 -7.25
N GLU A 25 -13.18 -2.85 -6.83
CA GLU A 25 -13.98 -3.93 -7.42
C GLU A 25 -15.45 -3.91 -6.92
N GLY A 26 -15.86 -2.84 -6.23
CA GLY A 26 -17.26 -2.61 -5.85
C GLY A 26 -17.69 -3.27 -4.55
N TYR A 27 -16.77 -3.65 -3.65
CA TYR A 27 -17.14 -4.15 -2.33
C TYR A 27 -18.03 -3.16 -1.58
N GLY A 28 -19.16 -3.66 -1.08
CA GLY A 28 -20.18 -2.85 -0.39
C GLY A 28 -21.16 -2.13 -1.32
N THR A 29 -20.99 -2.23 -2.63
CA THR A 29 -21.98 -1.79 -3.64
C THR A 29 -22.95 -2.93 -3.98
N VAL A 30 -24.13 -2.57 -4.49
CA VAL A 30 -25.17 -3.51 -4.92
C VAL A 30 -25.79 -3.01 -6.23
N ALA A 31 -26.38 -3.92 -7.01
CA ALA A 31 -27.17 -3.54 -8.18
C ALA A 31 -28.41 -2.73 -7.75
N ASN A 32 -28.69 -1.61 -8.44
CA ASN A 32 -29.79 -0.69 -8.13
C ASN A 32 -29.77 -0.19 -6.67
N PRO A 33 -28.74 0.57 -6.25
CA PRO A 33 -28.55 0.94 -4.85
C PRO A 33 -29.64 1.90 -4.37
N SER A 34 -30.15 1.65 -3.16
CA SER A 34 -30.89 2.67 -2.42
C SER A 34 -29.95 3.79 -1.95
N GLU A 35 -30.50 4.91 -1.48
CA GLU A 35 -29.70 5.97 -0.85
C GLU A 35 -28.89 5.44 0.36
N ALA A 36 -29.47 4.50 1.12
CA ALA A 36 -28.79 3.87 2.25
C ALA A 36 -27.60 3.00 1.82
N ASP A 37 -27.73 2.27 0.70
CA ASP A 37 -26.65 1.48 0.13
C ASP A 37 -25.51 2.37 -0.40
N ALA A 38 -25.85 3.45 -1.10
CA ALA A 38 -24.87 4.43 -1.57
C ALA A 38 -24.09 5.07 -0.41
N LYS A 39 -24.79 5.44 0.68
CA LYS A 39 -24.15 5.94 1.91
C LYS A 39 -23.23 4.90 2.55
N ARG A 40 -23.63 3.61 2.56
CA ARG A 40 -22.78 2.53 3.10
C ARG A 40 -21.51 2.36 2.28
N ALA A 41 -21.61 2.29 0.95
CA ALA A 41 -20.45 2.18 0.07
C ALA A 41 -19.49 3.37 0.23
N ALA A 42 -20.04 4.60 0.32
CA ALA A 42 -19.25 5.80 0.58
C ALA A 42 -18.52 5.74 1.94
N LYS A 43 -19.17 5.23 2.99
CA LYS A 43 -18.53 5.03 4.31
C LYS A 43 -17.37 4.05 4.25
N TYR A 44 -17.48 2.95 3.50
CA TYR A 44 -16.36 2.02 3.33
C TYR A 44 -15.19 2.64 2.58
N ARG A 45 -15.46 3.41 1.52
CA ARG A 45 -14.40 4.14 0.81
C ARG A 45 -13.74 5.19 1.70
N LEU A 46 -14.52 5.90 2.51
CA LEU A 46 -13.99 6.86 3.48
C LEU A 46 -13.11 6.16 4.52
N ALA A 47 -13.57 5.07 5.13
CA ALA A 47 -12.80 4.33 6.12
C ALA A 47 -11.50 3.74 5.53
N GLN A 48 -11.55 3.18 4.33
CA GLN A 48 -10.37 2.67 3.64
C GLN A 48 -9.37 3.80 3.35
N ALA A 49 -9.84 4.97 2.91
CA ALA A 49 -9.00 6.12 2.63
C ALA A 49 -8.37 6.68 3.92
N ASP A 50 -9.13 6.76 5.01
CA ASP A 50 -8.64 7.19 6.33
C ASP A 50 -7.50 6.31 6.83
N GLU A 51 -7.70 4.99 6.80
CA GLU A 51 -6.66 4.01 7.13
C GLU A 51 -5.45 4.06 6.17
N ALA A 52 -5.65 4.47 4.92
CA ALA A 52 -4.54 4.69 3.98
C ALA A 52 -3.73 5.95 4.32
N MET A 53 -4.38 7.02 4.80
CA MET A 53 -3.70 8.26 5.20
C MET A 53 -2.70 8.02 6.32
N LEU A 54 -3.02 7.18 7.31
CA LEU A 54 -2.09 6.79 8.35
C LEU A 54 -0.79 6.22 7.77
N ARG A 55 -0.90 5.26 6.85
CA ARG A 55 0.26 4.56 6.27
C ARG A 55 1.03 5.45 5.30
N LEU A 56 0.37 6.40 4.64
CA LEU A 56 1.03 7.48 3.90
C LEU A 56 1.84 8.38 4.84
N CYS A 57 1.26 8.77 5.97
CA CYS A 57 1.97 9.57 6.97
C CYS A 57 3.18 8.83 7.55
N ARG A 58 3.05 7.53 7.84
CA ARG A 58 4.18 6.68 8.26
C ARG A 58 5.33 6.71 7.24
N LEU A 59 5.03 6.59 5.95
CA LEU A 59 6.04 6.71 4.89
C LEU A 59 6.79 8.05 4.94
N CYS A 60 6.06 9.17 5.00
CA CYS A 60 6.65 10.50 5.09
C CYS A 60 7.48 10.68 6.36
N VAL A 61 6.93 10.32 7.52
CA VAL A 61 7.59 10.47 8.82
C VAL A 61 8.83 9.59 8.91
N ALA A 62 8.79 8.34 8.41
CA ALA A 62 9.97 7.47 8.37
C ALA A 62 11.15 8.17 7.68
N ILE A 63 10.90 8.68 6.46
CA ILE A 63 11.94 9.31 5.66
C ILE A 63 12.43 10.58 6.35
N ARG A 64 11.52 11.44 6.79
CA ARG A 64 11.87 12.75 7.35
C ARG A 64 12.58 12.64 8.71
N MET A 65 12.20 11.70 9.57
CA MET A 65 12.90 11.46 10.84
C MET A 65 14.34 11.01 10.60
N HIS A 66 14.51 10.01 9.73
CA HIS A 66 15.79 9.34 9.54
C HIS A 66 16.73 10.02 8.53
N THR A 67 16.23 10.99 7.75
CA THR A 67 17.05 11.69 6.74
C THR A 67 17.01 13.22 6.82
N GLN A 68 16.02 13.81 7.51
CA GLN A 68 15.78 15.26 7.53
C GLN A 68 15.65 15.83 8.95
N LYS A 69 16.07 15.08 9.98
CA LYS A 69 16.07 15.51 11.40
C LYS A 69 14.70 15.92 11.94
N MET A 70 13.61 15.38 11.39
CA MET A 70 12.28 15.58 11.96
C MET A 70 12.23 15.01 13.39
N SER A 71 11.85 15.84 14.34
CA SER A 71 11.65 15.46 15.75
C SER A 71 10.33 14.68 15.97
N VAL A 72 10.20 14.02 17.12
CA VAL A 72 8.96 13.34 17.51
C VAL A 72 7.80 14.34 17.63
N GLU A 73 8.06 15.56 18.10
CA GLU A 73 7.07 16.62 18.24
C GLU A 73 6.56 17.08 16.87
N GLU A 74 7.45 17.28 15.90
CA GLU A 74 7.09 17.61 14.52
C GLU A 74 6.33 16.48 13.83
N ALA A 75 6.75 15.24 14.02
CA ALA A 75 6.04 14.07 13.50
C ALA A 75 4.66 13.90 14.14
N THR A 76 4.53 14.15 15.45
CA THR A 76 3.24 14.12 16.15
C THR A 76 2.29 15.14 15.54
N ARG A 77 2.76 16.39 15.33
CA ARG A 77 1.98 17.41 14.62
C ARG A 77 1.62 16.98 13.21
N PHE A 78 2.55 16.38 12.48
CA PHE A 78 2.32 15.88 11.13
C PHE A 78 1.18 14.86 11.07
N PHE A 79 1.14 13.86 11.97
CA PHE A 79 0.03 12.90 12.04
C PHE A 79 -1.31 13.57 12.37
N ARG A 80 -1.33 14.53 13.30
CA ARG A 80 -2.56 15.27 13.64
C ARG A 80 -3.12 16.05 12.44
N GLU A 81 -2.23 16.69 11.68
CA GLU A 81 -2.60 17.54 10.55
C GLU A 81 -2.96 16.75 9.28
N ASN A 82 -2.37 15.57 9.07
CA ASN A 82 -2.46 14.85 7.78
C ASN A 82 -3.23 13.53 7.85
N CYS A 83 -3.48 12.96 9.03
CA CYS A 83 -4.36 11.81 9.20
C CYS A 83 -5.37 11.99 10.36
N TYR A 84 -5.59 13.23 10.80
CA TYR A 84 -6.63 13.63 11.77
C TYR A 84 -6.63 12.86 13.09
N TYR A 85 -5.47 12.33 13.50
CA TYR A 85 -5.32 11.66 14.78
C TYR A 85 -5.36 12.67 15.93
N GLU A 86 -5.95 12.26 17.05
CA GLU A 86 -5.79 12.97 18.31
C GLU A 86 -4.35 12.88 18.81
N GLU A 87 -3.97 13.77 19.73
CA GLU A 87 -2.57 13.91 20.16
C GLU A 87 -1.96 12.60 20.68
N LYS A 88 -2.69 11.84 21.50
CA LYS A 88 -2.21 10.59 22.08
C LYS A 88 -1.87 9.52 21.02
N PRO A 89 -2.78 9.13 20.11
CA PRO A 89 -2.44 8.18 19.04
C PRO A 89 -1.42 8.74 18.06
N ALA A 90 -1.46 10.03 17.73
CA ALA A 90 -0.46 10.67 16.86
C ALA A 90 0.96 10.57 17.44
N ARG A 91 1.10 10.82 18.74
CA ARG A 91 2.39 10.69 19.44
C ARG A 91 2.87 9.25 19.49
N ALA A 92 1.96 8.28 19.63
CA ALA A 92 2.31 6.86 19.60
C ALA A 92 2.90 6.45 18.23
N GLU A 93 2.31 6.91 17.13
CA GLU A 93 2.83 6.66 15.78
C GLU A 93 4.18 7.36 15.54
N ALA A 94 4.32 8.62 16.00
CA ALA A 94 5.59 9.33 15.94
C ALA A 94 6.70 8.63 16.73
N MET A 95 6.39 8.15 17.95
CA MET A 95 7.33 7.38 18.76
C MET A 95 7.70 6.05 18.08
N ARG A 96 6.73 5.36 17.48
CA ARG A 96 7.00 4.13 16.70
C ARG A 96 8.03 4.37 15.60
N GLY A 97 7.94 5.50 14.89
CA GLY A 97 8.88 5.86 13.82
C GLY A 97 10.34 5.92 14.25
N THR A 98 10.61 6.14 15.55
CA THR A 98 11.98 6.21 16.08
C THR A 98 12.67 4.84 16.16
N PHE A 99 11.92 3.76 16.36
CA PHE A 99 12.45 2.40 16.51
C PHE A 99 12.01 1.43 15.40
N ASP A 100 10.98 1.77 14.63
CA ASP A 100 10.50 1.01 13.46
C ASP A 100 10.48 1.92 12.23
N PRO A 101 11.64 2.21 11.61
CA PRO A 101 11.68 2.90 10.33
C PRO A 101 11.02 2.08 9.21
N GLY A 102 10.85 0.76 9.40
CA GLY A 102 10.31 -0.17 8.42
C GLY A 102 8.83 0.02 8.14
N TYR A 103 8.07 0.69 9.02
CA TYR A 103 6.65 0.97 8.83
C TYR A 103 6.28 1.86 7.62
N LEU A 104 7.28 2.31 6.85
CA LEU A 104 7.09 2.95 5.54
C LEU A 104 6.67 1.94 4.46
N ASN A 105 6.99 0.66 4.68
CA ASN A 105 6.82 -0.43 3.72
C ASN A 105 5.37 -0.73 3.37
N TYR A 106 4.39 -0.37 4.20
CA TYR A 106 2.96 -0.49 3.89
C TYR A 106 2.62 0.25 2.60
N THR A 107 2.93 1.54 2.55
CA THR A 107 2.63 2.39 1.39
C THR A 107 3.61 2.14 0.25
N LEU A 108 4.91 2.04 0.56
CA LEU A 108 5.91 1.77 -0.46
C LEU A 108 5.60 0.47 -1.23
N GLY A 109 5.35 -0.62 -0.50
CA GLY A 109 5.02 -1.91 -1.09
C GLY A 109 3.74 -1.87 -1.93
N LYS A 110 2.69 -1.17 -1.45
CA LYS A 110 1.46 -0.98 -2.23
C LYS A 110 1.72 -0.24 -3.54
N LEU A 111 2.49 0.85 -3.51
CA LEU A 111 2.83 1.61 -4.71
C LEU A 111 3.62 0.75 -5.70
N GLN A 112 4.57 -0.04 -5.21
CA GLN A 112 5.36 -0.96 -6.03
C GLN A 112 4.49 -2.06 -6.67
N ILE A 113 3.52 -2.61 -5.94
CA ILE A 113 2.56 -3.59 -6.47
C ILE A 113 1.64 -2.95 -7.52
N LEU A 114 1.17 -1.73 -7.29
CA LEU A 114 0.37 -0.99 -8.27
C LEU A 114 1.16 -0.74 -9.56
N LYS A 115 2.40 -0.24 -9.45
CA LYS A 115 3.28 -0.04 -10.62
C LYS A 115 3.52 -1.35 -11.37
N LEU A 116 3.81 -2.45 -10.66
CA LEU A 116 3.95 -3.78 -11.28
C LEU A 116 2.67 -4.23 -11.98
N ARG A 117 1.49 -4.02 -11.39
CA ARG A 117 0.20 -4.32 -12.04
C ARG A 117 0.03 -3.52 -13.32
N ASP A 118 0.32 -2.22 -13.30
CA ASP A 118 0.16 -1.34 -14.45
C ASP A 118 1.11 -1.76 -15.59
N ASP A 119 2.37 -2.08 -15.28
CA ASP A 119 3.33 -2.56 -16.26
C ASP A 119 2.95 -3.93 -16.83
N TYR A 120 2.46 -4.84 -15.98
CA TYR A 120 1.97 -6.16 -16.41
C TYR A 120 0.73 -6.03 -17.29
N GLN A 121 -0.18 -5.11 -16.94
CA GLN A 121 -1.36 -4.82 -17.76
C GLN A 121 -0.96 -4.24 -19.13
N ALA A 122 -0.01 -3.32 -19.17
CA ALA A 122 0.50 -2.77 -20.42
C ALA A 122 1.17 -3.85 -21.28
N GLN A 123 1.90 -4.78 -20.67
CA GLN A 123 2.52 -5.91 -21.36
C GLN A 123 1.50 -6.88 -21.97
N GLU A 124 0.45 -7.23 -21.22
CA GLU A 124 -0.53 -8.24 -21.66
C GLU A 124 -1.61 -7.65 -22.58
N GLY A 125 -1.81 -6.33 -22.55
CA GLY A 125 -2.75 -5.62 -23.40
C GLY A 125 -4.17 -6.20 -23.26
N ALA A 126 -4.78 -6.58 -24.38
CA ALA A 126 -6.12 -7.17 -24.39
C ALA A 126 -6.22 -8.52 -23.64
N ASN A 127 -5.11 -9.19 -23.37
CA ASN A 127 -5.08 -10.47 -22.67
C ASN A 127 -4.99 -10.33 -21.13
N PHE A 128 -4.89 -9.10 -20.63
CA PHE A 128 -4.80 -8.82 -19.21
C PHE A 128 -6.01 -9.35 -18.45
N SER A 129 -5.75 -9.90 -17.26
CA SER A 129 -6.76 -10.27 -16.28
C SER A 129 -6.19 -10.03 -14.89
N ALA A 130 -6.96 -9.35 -14.03
CA ALA A 130 -6.58 -9.14 -12.65
C ALA A 130 -6.35 -10.48 -11.92
N GLN A 131 -7.20 -11.48 -12.18
CA GLN A 131 -7.03 -12.81 -11.61
C GLN A 131 -5.72 -13.47 -12.04
N LYS A 132 -5.34 -13.40 -13.33
CA LYS A 132 -4.06 -13.94 -13.81
C LYS A 132 -2.88 -13.24 -13.14
N PHE A 133 -2.95 -11.91 -13.04
CA PHE A 133 -1.94 -11.11 -12.36
C PHE A 133 -1.78 -11.52 -10.89
N HIS A 134 -2.87 -11.60 -10.12
CA HIS A 134 -2.82 -11.96 -8.70
C HIS A 134 -2.34 -13.40 -8.49
N ASN A 135 -2.80 -14.34 -9.33
CA ASN A 135 -2.34 -15.72 -9.28
C ASN A 135 -0.83 -15.81 -9.50
N GLU A 136 -0.32 -15.14 -10.53
CA GLU A 136 1.11 -15.13 -10.82
C GLU A 136 1.92 -14.47 -9.69
N LEU A 137 1.48 -13.31 -9.21
CA LEU A 137 2.13 -12.59 -8.11
C LEU A 137 2.27 -13.45 -6.85
N LEU A 138 1.19 -14.15 -6.46
CA LEU A 138 1.14 -14.94 -5.23
C LEU A 138 1.83 -16.31 -5.36
N ASN A 139 2.01 -16.82 -6.57
CA ASN A 139 2.67 -18.11 -6.81
C ASN A 139 4.15 -18.11 -6.37
N HIS A 140 4.76 -16.92 -6.28
CA HIS A 140 6.15 -16.73 -5.88
C HIS A 140 6.34 -16.50 -4.37
N GLY A 141 5.28 -16.54 -3.57
CA GLY A 141 5.35 -16.31 -2.13
C GLY A 141 5.44 -14.84 -1.77
N MET A 142 6.50 -14.44 -1.06
CA MET A 142 6.66 -13.07 -0.52
C MET A 142 8.05 -12.44 -0.75
N PRO A 143 8.62 -12.52 -1.98
CA PRO A 143 9.91 -11.91 -2.30
C PRO A 143 9.81 -10.37 -2.38
N PRO A 144 10.94 -9.65 -2.40
CA PRO A 144 10.96 -8.23 -2.75
C PRO A 144 10.27 -7.95 -4.09
N ILE A 145 9.50 -6.86 -4.19
CA ILE A 145 8.73 -6.52 -5.41
C ILE A 145 9.63 -6.43 -6.64
N ARG A 146 10.85 -5.95 -6.48
CA ARG A 146 11.84 -5.91 -7.56
C ARG A 146 12.08 -7.30 -8.18
N LEU A 147 12.20 -8.37 -7.39
CA LEU A 147 12.38 -9.72 -7.93
C LEU A 147 11.12 -10.22 -8.64
N LEU A 148 9.93 -9.84 -8.17
CA LEU A 148 8.67 -10.16 -8.88
C LEU A 148 8.61 -9.49 -10.25
N ARG A 149 9.14 -8.27 -10.39
CA ARG A 149 9.23 -7.61 -11.71
C ARG A 149 10.08 -8.43 -12.68
N GLU A 150 11.17 -9.03 -12.20
CA GLU A 150 12.04 -9.93 -12.98
C GLU A 150 11.30 -11.19 -13.45
N LEU A 151 10.47 -11.77 -12.58
CA LEU A 151 9.72 -12.99 -12.85
C LEU A 151 8.50 -12.76 -13.76
N MET A 152 7.86 -11.59 -13.63
CA MET A 152 6.56 -11.31 -14.26
C MET A 152 6.64 -10.44 -15.51
N LEU A 153 7.68 -9.62 -15.68
CA LEU A 153 7.83 -8.70 -16.80
C LEU A 153 8.88 -9.21 -17.81
N LYS A 154 8.50 -9.22 -19.09
CA LYS A 154 9.34 -9.63 -20.23
C LYS A 154 10.41 -8.59 -20.55
N GLU A 155 10.12 -7.31 -20.32
CA GLU A 155 10.99 -6.20 -20.68
C GLU A 155 11.97 -5.86 -19.54
N LYS A 156 13.26 -6.17 -19.74
CA LYS A 156 14.30 -6.01 -18.71
C LYS A 156 14.52 -4.57 -18.25
N SER A 157 14.36 -3.59 -19.14
CA SER A 157 14.45 -2.16 -18.84
C SER A 157 13.50 -1.75 -17.71
N LYS A 158 12.33 -2.40 -17.61
CA LYS A 158 11.33 -2.10 -16.59
C LYS A 158 11.62 -2.74 -15.25
N TRP A 159 12.55 -3.69 -15.14
CA TRP A 159 12.72 -4.44 -13.89
C TRP A 159 13.03 -3.51 -12.71
N ASP A 160 13.89 -2.51 -12.89
CA ASP A 160 14.28 -1.57 -11.83
C ASP A 160 13.29 -0.41 -11.62
N GLU A 161 12.29 -0.24 -12.49
CA GLU A 161 11.24 0.80 -12.39
C GLU A 161 10.17 0.43 -11.35
N VAL A 162 10.55 0.40 -10.07
CA VAL A 162 9.68 -0.05 -8.98
C VAL A 162 8.64 0.99 -8.53
N LEU A 163 8.74 2.25 -8.96
CA LEU A 163 7.80 3.33 -8.64
C LEU A 163 7.41 4.11 -9.89
#